data_AF-W3X0U0-F1
#
_entry.id   AF-W3X0U0-F1
#
_cell.length_a   1.000
_cell.length_b   1.000
_cell.length_c   1.000
_cell.angle_alpha   90.00
_cell.angle_beta   90.00
_cell.angle_gamma   90.00
#
_symmetry.space_group_name_H-M   'P 1'
#
loop_
_entity.id
_entity.type
_entity.pdbx_description
1 polymer ?
#
loop_
_entity_poly.entity_id
_entity_poly.type
_entity_poly.pdbx_seq_one_letter_code
_entity_poly.pdbx_strand_id
1 'polypeptide(L)'
;MARLTKDVESVTVEEARHTDIDAIAEIGIESLPLQFDDKVPRWFTDFAIEKSFGKDAVARALDKQLRTTLVARSGNEEVIGFAQIIRDCQCPHRPYDQASRITLNKLYVKEGFRGCGVGGKLMEAVENLVMEEGHRAVWLLVYEGNETARSLYTKRGWKTTVPIDFELRGQRFRDWVLEKKFDCDGVPGTKWSVEPEWILDVYAPW
;
A
#
# COMPACT_ATOMS: atom_id res chain seq x y z
N MET A 1 5.27 26.89 -10.48
CA MET A 1 5.11 26.73 -9.02
C MET A 1 3.69 27.03 -8.52
N ALA A 2 2.95 28.01 -9.06
CA ALA A 2 1.58 28.34 -8.58
C ALA A 2 0.42 27.41 -9.06
N ARG A 3 0.66 26.52 -10.03
CA ARG A 3 -0.39 25.65 -10.61
C ARG A 3 -0.62 24.39 -9.75
N LEU A 4 0.45 23.69 -9.39
CA LEU A 4 0.44 22.49 -8.54
C LEU A 4 -0.22 22.73 -7.16
N THR A 5 -0.03 23.92 -6.57
CA THR A 5 -0.61 24.24 -5.25
C THR A 5 -2.14 24.30 -5.27
N LYS A 6 -2.74 24.76 -6.37
CA LYS A 6 -4.20 24.90 -6.49
C LYS A 6 -4.88 23.57 -6.80
N ASP A 7 -4.18 22.68 -7.52
CA ASP A 7 -4.65 21.33 -7.87
C ASP A 7 -4.70 20.39 -6.64
N VAL A 8 -3.97 20.72 -5.56
CA VAL A 8 -3.93 19.96 -4.31
C VAL A 8 -5.06 20.34 -3.34
N GLU A 9 -5.53 21.59 -3.36
CA GLU A 9 -6.59 22.08 -2.46
C GLU A 9 -7.93 21.35 -2.65
N SER A 10 -8.17 20.78 -3.83
CA SER A 10 -9.40 20.06 -4.22
C SER A 10 -9.23 18.55 -4.34
N VAL A 11 -8.21 17.95 -3.73
CA VAL A 11 -7.98 16.49 -3.84
C VAL A 11 -9.07 15.70 -3.14
N THR A 12 -9.72 14.81 -3.89
CA THR A 12 -10.67 13.80 -3.41
C THR A 12 -10.05 12.41 -3.41
N VAL A 13 -10.60 11.50 -2.61
CA VAL A 13 -10.21 10.09 -2.59
C VAL A 13 -11.47 9.25 -2.84
N GLU A 14 -11.40 8.33 -3.80
CA GLU A 14 -12.50 7.47 -4.22
C GLU A 14 -11.99 6.08 -4.60
N GLU A 15 -12.89 5.10 -4.75
CA GLU A 15 -12.53 3.77 -5.27
C GLU A 15 -12.13 3.85 -6.75
N ALA A 16 -11.06 3.13 -7.09
CA ALA A 16 -10.50 3.08 -8.44
C ALA A 16 -11.47 2.40 -9.42
N ARG A 17 -11.47 2.90 -10.65
CA ARG A 17 -12.24 2.36 -11.78
C ARG A 17 -11.30 1.71 -12.78
N HIS A 18 -11.83 0.88 -13.69
CA HIS A 18 -11.01 0.31 -14.78
C HIS A 18 -10.37 1.38 -15.67
N THR A 19 -10.99 2.56 -15.79
CA THR A 19 -10.41 3.68 -16.52
C THR A 19 -9.15 4.26 -15.87
N ASP A 20 -8.89 3.94 -14.60
CA ASP A 20 -7.70 4.40 -13.85
C ASP A 20 -6.50 3.44 -13.99
N ILE A 21 -6.65 2.29 -14.65
CA ILE A 21 -5.60 1.25 -14.78
C ILE A 21 -4.29 1.85 -15.29
N ASP A 22 -4.36 2.66 -16.34
CA ASP A 22 -3.18 3.24 -16.97
C ASP A 22 -2.46 4.21 -16.03
N ALA A 23 -3.21 5.07 -15.33
CA ALA A 23 -2.63 6.01 -14.38
C ALA A 23 -2.02 5.32 -13.15
N ILE A 24 -2.68 4.28 -12.62
CA ILE A 24 -2.16 3.49 -11.50
C ILE A 24 -0.86 2.77 -11.90
N ALA A 25 -0.82 2.18 -13.10
CA ALA A 25 0.37 1.54 -13.64
C ALA A 25 1.52 2.54 -13.78
N GLU A 26 1.29 3.69 -14.42
CA GLU A 26 2.28 4.75 -14.62
C GLU A 26 2.86 5.24 -13.28
N ILE A 27 2.01 5.62 -12.33
CA ILE A 27 2.44 6.10 -11.00
C ILE A 27 3.28 5.02 -10.29
N GLY A 28 2.88 3.75 -10.38
CA GLY A 28 3.60 2.64 -9.78
C GLY A 28 4.96 2.38 -10.42
N ILE A 29 5.04 2.39 -11.76
CA ILE A 29 6.28 2.24 -12.53
C ILE A 29 7.28 3.34 -12.18
N GLU A 30 6.83 4.59 -12.14
CA GLU A 30 7.69 5.73 -11.83
C GLU A 30 8.11 5.77 -10.36
N SER A 31 7.20 5.39 -9.45
CA SER A 31 7.43 5.57 -8.02
C SER A 31 8.15 4.41 -7.36
N LEU A 32 8.00 3.18 -7.85
CA LEU A 32 8.55 2.00 -7.18
C LEU A 32 10.08 2.06 -7.03
N PRO A 33 10.87 2.34 -8.09
CA PRO A 33 12.33 2.36 -7.98
C PRO A 33 12.84 3.39 -6.98
N LEU A 34 12.13 4.52 -6.86
CA LEU A 34 12.49 5.63 -5.97
C LEU A 34 12.43 5.26 -4.47
N GLN A 35 11.83 4.12 -4.11
CA GLN A 35 11.81 3.65 -2.73
C GLN A 35 13.13 3.01 -2.29
N PHE A 36 13.93 2.59 -3.26
CA PHE A 36 15.14 1.81 -3.02
C PHE A 36 16.42 2.59 -3.32
N ASP A 37 16.32 3.75 -3.95
CA ASP A 37 17.47 4.50 -4.49
C ASP A 37 18.37 3.56 -5.33
N ASP A 38 19.67 3.47 -5.01
CA ASP A 38 20.65 2.54 -5.58
C ASP A 38 20.93 1.32 -4.67
N LYS A 39 20.13 1.12 -3.61
CA LYS A 39 20.37 0.12 -2.56
C LYS A 39 19.93 -1.29 -2.93
N VAL A 40 19.16 -1.45 -4.01
CA VAL A 40 18.78 -2.77 -4.55
C VAL A 40 19.17 -2.84 -6.02
N PRO A 41 19.47 -4.04 -6.55
CA PRO A 41 19.79 -4.16 -7.97
C PRO A 41 18.60 -3.82 -8.85
N ARG A 42 18.89 -3.27 -10.04
CA ARG A 42 17.88 -2.97 -11.06
C ARG A 42 16.96 -4.16 -11.41
N TRP A 43 17.47 -5.39 -11.40
CA TRP A 43 16.63 -6.56 -11.68
C TRP A 43 15.48 -6.69 -10.68
N PHE A 44 15.66 -6.25 -9.43
CA PHE A 44 14.64 -6.33 -8.39
C PHE A 44 13.50 -5.35 -8.67
N THR A 45 13.83 -4.11 -9.04
CA THR A 45 12.81 -3.10 -9.37
C THR A 45 12.10 -3.43 -10.67
N ASP A 46 12.82 -3.91 -11.70
CA ASP A 46 12.24 -4.31 -12.98
C ASP A 46 11.25 -5.47 -12.78
N PHE A 47 11.66 -6.45 -11.96
CA PHE A 47 10.83 -7.55 -11.53
C PHE A 47 9.60 -7.09 -10.75
N ALA A 48 9.75 -6.23 -9.73
CA ALA A 48 8.60 -5.79 -8.95
C ALA A 48 7.60 -4.98 -9.81
N ILE A 49 8.10 -4.18 -10.76
CA ILE A 49 7.29 -3.45 -11.74
C ILE A 49 6.46 -4.40 -12.61
N GLU A 50 7.10 -5.38 -13.25
CA GLU A 50 6.43 -6.31 -14.16
C GLU A 50 5.21 -6.97 -13.50
N LYS A 51 5.31 -7.23 -12.20
CA LYS A 51 4.40 -8.08 -11.44
C LYS A 51 3.31 -7.31 -10.73
N SER A 52 3.62 -6.07 -10.37
CA SER A 52 2.70 -5.20 -9.63
C SER A 52 2.03 -4.15 -10.49
N PHE A 53 2.65 -3.75 -11.61
CA PHE A 53 2.26 -2.57 -12.39
C PHE A 53 2.16 -2.80 -13.90
N GLY A 54 2.30 -4.03 -14.38
CA GLY A 54 1.79 -4.39 -15.70
C GLY A 54 0.27 -4.15 -15.76
N LYS A 55 -0.25 -3.63 -16.89
CA LYS A 55 -1.68 -3.27 -17.02
C LYS A 55 -2.61 -4.41 -16.63
N ASP A 56 -2.32 -5.63 -17.07
CA ASP A 56 -3.11 -6.81 -16.71
C ASP A 56 -3.04 -7.15 -15.21
N ALA A 57 -1.89 -6.91 -14.57
CA ALA A 57 -1.73 -7.13 -13.14
C ALA A 57 -2.54 -6.10 -12.34
N VAL A 58 -2.56 -4.84 -12.78
CA VAL A 58 -3.39 -3.79 -12.19
C VAL A 58 -4.87 -4.11 -12.39
N ALA A 59 -5.29 -4.47 -13.61
CA ALA A 59 -6.67 -4.88 -13.91
C ALA A 59 -7.14 -6.01 -12.99
N ARG A 60 -6.37 -7.10 -12.91
CA ARG A 60 -6.65 -8.21 -11.99
C ARG A 60 -6.71 -7.78 -10.53
N ALA A 61 -5.92 -6.79 -10.12
CA ALA A 61 -5.94 -6.29 -8.76
C ALA A 61 -7.19 -5.45 -8.45
N LEU A 62 -7.81 -4.81 -9.45
CA LEU A 62 -9.08 -4.10 -9.31
C LEU A 62 -10.28 -5.06 -9.28
N ASP A 63 -10.20 -6.19 -9.99
CA ASP A 63 -11.29 -7.18 -10.06
C ASP A 63 -11.36 -8.11 -8.83
N LYS A 64 -10.32 -8.13 -7.99
CA LYS A 64 -10.24 -9.05 -6.85
C LYS A 64 -11.09 -8.55 -5.68
N GLN A 65 -12.11 -9.31 -5.32
CA GLN A 65 -13.01 -9.03 -4.18
C GLN A 65 -12.28 -8.79 -2.84
N LEU A 66 -11.12 -9.41 -2.65
CA LEU A 66 -10.33 -9.28 -1.41
C LEU A 66 -9.40 -8.05 -1.43
N ARG A 67 -9.46 -7.24 -2.48
CA ARG A 67 -8.67 -6.02 -2.65
C ARG A 67 -9.61 -4.83 -2.83
N THR A 68 -9.19 -3.69 -2.32
CA THR A 68 -9.80 -2.41 -2.64
C THR A 68 -8.69 -1.44 -2.96
N THR A 69 -8.79 -0.76 -4.11
CA THR A 69 -7.84 0.26 -4.52
C THR A 69 -8.53 1.61 -4.49
N LEU A 70 -7.98 2.55 -3.74
CA LEU A 70 -8.42 3.93 -3.68
C LEU A 70 -7.49 4.79 -4.54
N VAL A 71 -8.04 5.72 -5.30
CA VAL A 71 -7.29 6.74 -6.06
C VAL A 71 -7.48 8.11 -5.43
N ALA A 72 -6.42 8.91 -5.41
CA ALA A 72 -6.48 10.32 -5.13
C ALA A 72 -6.59 11.09 -6.46
N ARG A 73 -7.64 11.88 -6.61
CA ARG A 73 -7.92 12.66 -7.82
C ARG A 73 -7.72 14.15 -7.55
N SER A 74 -7.03 14.86 -8.44
CA SER A 74 -6.90 16.32 -8.37
C SER A 74 -8.18 17.01 -8.83
N GLY A 75 -8.29 18.32 -8.61
CA GLY A 75 -9.44 19.11 -9.10
C GLY A 75 -9.62 19.13 -10.62
N ASN A 76 -8.64 18.66 -11.40
CA ASN A 76 -8.72 18.52 -12.85
C ASN A 76 -9.01 17.07 -13.28
N GLU A 77 -9.54 16.26 -12.37
CA GLU A 77 -9.86 14.84 -12.58
C GLU A 77 -8.65 13.92 -12.84
N GLU A 78 -7.41 14.40 -12.67
CA GLU A 78 -6.20 13.57 -12.83
C GLU A 78 -5.98 12.68 -11.60
N VAL A 79 -5.68 11.39 -11.82
CA VAL A 79 -5.21 10.49 -10.75
C VAL A 79 -3.77 10.86 -10.40
N ILE A 80 -3.55 11.26 -9.15
CA ILE A 80 -2.26 11.77 -8.65
C ILE A 80 -1.65 10.89 -7.55
N GLY A 81 -2.33 9.82 -7.16
CA GLY A 81 -1.86 8.82 -6.22
C GLY A 81 -2.88 7.71 -6.03
N PHE A 82 -2.47 6.63 -5.39
CA PHE A 82 -3.36 5.53 -5.05
C PHE A 82 -2.88 4.78 -3.80
N ALA A 83 -3.82 4.08 -3.16
CA ALA A 83 -3.57 3.15 -2.08
C ALA A 83 -4.32 1.84 -2.35
N GLN A 84 -3.78 0.71 -1.89
CA GLN A 84 -4.44 -0.59 -2.02
C GLN A 84 -4.40 -1.34 -0.70
N ILE A 85 -5.56 -1.85 -0.30
CA ILE A 85 -5.68 -2.79 0.82
C ILE A 85 -5.94 -4.22 0.35
N ILE A 86 -5.57 -5.19 1.20
CA ILE A 86 -5.80 -6.62 1.00
C ILE A 86 -6.35 -7.23 2.30
N ARG A 87 -7.41 -8.03 2.18
CA ARG A 87 -8.13 -8.66 3.31
C ARG A 87 -7.62 -10.04 3.71
N ASP A 88 -6.96 -10.76 2.80
CA ASP A 88 -6.51 -12.14 2.98
C ASP A 88 -5.00 -12.31 3.13
N CYS A 89 -4.28 -11.22 3.43
CA CYS A 89 -2.84 -11.24 3.60
C CYS A 89 -2.44 -11.39 5.07
N GLN A 90 -1.66 -12.45 5.35
CA GLN A 90 -1.26 -12.81 6.70
C GLN A 90 -0.13 -11.92 7.22
N CYS A 91 -0.34 -11.25 8.35
CA CYS A 91 0.71 -10.56 9.09
C CYS A 91 1.65 -11.60 9.73
N PRO A 92 2.93 -11.66 9.32
CA PRO A 92 3.87 -12.66 9.82
C PRO A 92 4.22 -12.45 11.30
N HIS A 93 4.04 -11.24 11.84
CA HIS A 93 4.21 -10.95 13.27
C HIS A 93 3.03 -11.38 14.14
N ARG A 94 1.86 -11.66 13.53
CA ARG A 94 0.60 -11.92 14.23
C ARG A 94 -0.18 -13.09 13.61
N PRO A 95 0.40 -14.30 13.53
CA PRO A 95 -0.18 -15.44 12.83
C PRO A 95 -1.58 -15.85 13.32
N TYR A 96 -1.93 -15.57 14.58
CA TYR A 96 -3.18 -16.03 15.21
C TYR A 96 -4.33 -15.01 15.23
N ASP A 97 -4.13 -13.79 14.73
CA ASP A 97 -5.11 -12.70 14.83
C ASP A 97 -5.32 -12.01 13.47
N GLN A 98 -5.32 -12.81 12.39
CA GLN A 98 -5.40 -12.31 11.02
C GLN A 98 -6.76 -11.70 10.68
N ALA A 99 -7.85 -12.31 11.16
CA ALA A 99 -9.21 -11.87 10.85
C ALA A 99 -9.50 -10.43 11.32
N SER A 100 -8.75 -9.91 12.30
CA SER A 100 -8.93 -8.55 12.81
C SER A 100 -8.06 -7.51 12.10
N ARG A 101 -7.30 -7.89 11.05
CA ARG A 101 -6.29 -7.07 10.39
C ARG A 101 -6.49 -6.95 8.89
N ILE A 102 -6.19 -5.77 8.37
CA ILE A 102 -6.08 -5.50 6.93
C ILE A 102 -4.64 -5.14 6.58
N THR A 103 -4.19 -5.53 5.39
CA THR A 103 -2.87 -5.14 4.88
C THR A 103 -2.99 -3.90 4.02
N LEU A 104 -2.22 -2.85 4.30
CA LEU A 104 -1.94 -1.78 3.34
C LEU A 104 -0.79 -2.26 2.42
N ASN A 105 -1.15 -2.69 1.22
CA ASN A 105 -0.23 -3.32 0.26
C ASN A 105 0.55 -2.31 -0.59
N LYS A 106 -0.11 -1.22 -1.00
CA LYS A 106 0.50 -0.19 -1.86
C LYS A 106 0.05 1.18 -1.40
N LEU A 107 0.96 2.15 -1.43
CA LEU A 107 0.66 3.57 -1.27
C LEU A 107 1.68 4.36 -2.09
N TYR A 108 1.21 4.98 -3.17
CA TYR A 108 2.07 5.74 -4.06
C TYR A 108 1.44 7.08 -4.40
N VAL A 109 2.29 8.10 -4.54
CA VAL A 109 1.91 9.46 -4.92
C VAL A 109 2.84 9.88 -6.05
N LYS A 110 2.25 10.40 -7.13
CA LYS A 110 2.96 10.94 -8.29
C LYS A 110 3.98 11.99 -7.83
N GLU A 111 5.18 11.96 -8.40
CA GLU A 111 6.35 12.70 -7.86
C GLU A 111 6.05 14.19 -7.62
N GLY A 112 5.43 14.87 -8.59
CA GLY A 112 5.09 16.29 -8.51
C GLY A 112 4.06 16.67 -7.44
N PHE A 113 3.40 15.69 -6.81
CA PHE A 113 2.37 15.87 -5.77
C PHE A 113 2.82 15.35 -4.40
N ARG A 114 4.08 14.89 -4.27
CA ARG A 114 4.67 14.49 -2.99
C ARG A 114 4.91 15.72 -2.11
N GLY A 115 4.79 15.54 -0.79
CA GLY A 115 4.89 16.64 0.18
C GLY A 115 3.66 17.56 0.22
N CYS A 116 2.67 17.37 -0.66
CA CYS A 116 1.46 18.17 -0.72
C CYS A 116 0.28 17.59 0.10
N GLY A 117 0.53 16.60 0.97
CA GLY A 117 -0.51 16.00 1.81
C GLY A 117 -1.36 14.88 1.16
N VAL A 118 -1.18 14.59 -0.13
CA VAL A 118 -1.92 13.53 -0.86
C VAL A 118 -1.79 12.16 -0.19
N GLY A 119 -0.58 11.74 0.15
CA GLY A 119 -0.35 10.47 0.84
C GLY A 119 -1.02 10.41 2.21
N GLY A 120 -1.16 11.56 2.89
CA GLY A 120 -1.91 11.65 4.15
C GLY A 120 -3.41 11.43 3.96
N LYS A 121 -4.01 12.02 2.92
CA LYS A 121 -5.42 11.82 2.57
C LYS A 121 -5.72 10.37 2.18
N LEU A 122 -4.88 9.76 1.36
CA LEU A 122 -5.00 8.34 0.99
C LEU A 122 -4.92 7.43 2.23
N MET A 123 -3.98 7.71 3.13
CA MET A 123 -3.85 6.94 4.37
C MET A 123 -5.09 7.07 5.25
N GLU A 124 -5.61 8.28 5.40
CA GLU A 124 -6.83 8.54 6.19
C GLU A 124 -8.03 7.78 5.62
N ALA A 125 -8.19 7.80 4.29
CA ALA A 125 -9.25 7.03 3.62
C ALA A 125 -9.09 5.51 3.83
N VAL A 126 -7.86 4.99 3.78
CA VAL A 126 -7.57 3.59 4.11
C VAL A 126 -7.92 3.29 5.57
N GLU A 127 -7.47 4.13 6.51
CA GLU A 127 -7.74 3.95 7.95
C GLU A 127 -9.25 3.94 8.23
N ASN A 128 -10.02 4.85 7.60
CA ASN A 128 -11.47 4.89 7.71
C ASN A 128 -12.13 3.64 7.14
N LEU A 129 -11.73 3.21 5.94
CA LEU A 129 -12.25 1.99 5.30
C LEU A 129 -12.03 0.75 6.18
N VAL A 130 -10.83 0.62 6.76
CA VAL A 130 -10.51 -0.50 7.66
C VAL A 130 -11.41 -0.49 8.91
N MET A 131 -11.67 0.68 9.49
CA MET A 131 -12.57 0.82 10.65
C MET A 131 -14.04 0.56 10.29
N GLU A 132 -14.50 1.05 9.13
CA GLU A 132 -15.87 0.84 8.62
C GLU A 132 -16.16 -0.64 8.36
N GLU A 133 -15.15 -1.40 7.91
CA GLU A 133 -15.22 -2.85 7.75
C GLU A 133 -15.12 -3.62 9.07
N GLY A 134 -14.89 -2.94 10.19
CA GLY A 134 -14.85 -3.55 11.52
C GLY A 134 -13.53 -4.20 11.89
N HIS A 135 -12.47 -3.97 11.12
CA HIS A 135 -11.14 -4.47 11.43
C HIS A 135 -10.47 -3.59 12.49
N ARG A 136 -9.69 -4.21 13.37
CA ARG A 136 -9.11 -3.57 14.57
C ARG A 136 -7.70 -3.07 14.35
N ALA A 137 -7.11 -3.39 13.22
CA ALA A 137 -5.77 -2.96 12.87
C ALA A 137 -5.54 -2.97 11.36
N VAL A 138 -4.62 -2.12 10.94
CA VAL A 138 -4.01 -2.17 9.62
C VAL A 138 -2.51 -2.36 9.79
N TRP A 139 -1.90 -3.16 8.91
CA TRP A 139 -0.45 -3.41 8.92
C TRP A 139 0.14 -3.32 7.51
N LEU A 140 1.47 -3.17 7.43
CA LEU A 140 2.21 -3.14 6.18
C LEU A 140 3.63 -3.64 6.35
N LEU A 141 4.27 -3.94 5.21
CA LEU A 141 5.72 -4.04 5.09
C LEU A 141 6.27 -2.77 4.46
N VAL A 142 7.42 -2.33 4.95
CA VAL A 142 8.17 -1.22 4.36
C VAL A 142 9.65 -1.58 4.35
N TYR A 143 10.27 -1.42 3.18
CA TYR A 143 11.70 -1.62 3.00
C TYR A 143 12.51 -0.87 4.06
N GLU A 144 13.52 -1.53 4.63
CA GLU A 144 14.29 -0.95 5.75
C GLU A 144 14.89 0.41 5.43
N GLY A 145 15.34 0.60 4.17
CA GLY A 145 15.97 1.81 3.68
C GLY A 145 15.01 2.92 3.25
N ASN A 146 13.69 2.68 3.26
CA ASN A 146 12.68 3.67 2.88
C ASN A 146 12.31 4.57 4.09
N GLU A 147 13.27 5.40 4.50
CA GLU A 147 13.14 6.28 5.66
C GLU A 147 12.00 7.31 5.50
N THR A 148 11.77 7.78 4.28
CA THR A 148 10.69 8.73 3.95
C THR A 148 9.33 8.12 4.28
N ALA A 149 9.03 6.91 3.81
CA ALA A 149 7.76 6.25 4.09
C ALA A 149 7.64 5.91 5.59
N ARG A 150 8.71 5.39 6.21
CA ARG A 150 8.72 5.10 7.66
C ARG A 150 8.42 6.35 8.49
N SER A 151 8.98 7.50 8.14
CA SER A 151 8.68 8.78 8.81
C SER A 151 7.21 9.17 8.67
N LEU A 152 6.62 9.01 7.49
CA LEU A 152 5.19 9.24 7.24
C LEU A 152 4.32 8.36 8.14
N TYR A 153 4.57 7.05 8.17
CA TYR A 153 3.78 6.11 8.96
C TYR A 153 3.90 6.40 10.46
N THR A 154 5.12 6.60 10.98
CA THR A 154 5.34 6.87 12.41
C THR A 154 4.68 8.17 12.85
N LYS A 155 4.74 9.25 12.04
CA LYS A 155 4.03 10.51 12.33
C LYS A 155 2.51 10.34 12.43
N ARG A 156 1.94 9.33 11.77
CA ARG A 156 0.51 8.99 11.80
C ARG A 156 0.15 7.95 12.87
N GLY A 157 1.07 7.62 13.76
CA GLY A 157 0.82 6.71 14.89
C GLY A 157 0.99 5.23 14.58
N TRP A 158 1.52 4.87 13.40
CA TRP A 158 1.91 3.49 13.12
C TRP A 158 3.16 3.14 13.91
N LYS A 159 3.19 1.94 14.48
CA LYS A 159 4.28 1.45 15.33
C LYS A 159 5.05 0.38 14.58
N THR A 160 6.37 0.55 14.51
CA THR A 160 7.29 -0.51 14.07
C THR A 160 7.24 -1.66 15.06
N THR A 161 7.12 -2.89 14.54
CA THR A 161 6.95 -4.07 15.38
C THR A 161 8.16 -5.00 15.30
N VAL A 162 8.39 -5.64 14.17
CA VAL A 162 9.53 -6.56 13.94
C VAL A 162 10.09 -6.38 12.53
N PRO A 163 11.39 -6.65 12.32
CA PRO A 163 11.93 -6.79 10.99
C PRO A 163 11.58 -8.18 10.43
N ILE A 164 11.56 -8.29 9.11
CA ILE A 164 11.49 -9.54 8.39
C ILE A 164 12.63 -9.58 7.40
N ASP A 165 13.42 -10.65 7.46
CA ASP A 165 14.42 -10.96 6.47
C ASP A 165 13.85 -11.96 5.46
N PHE A 166 14.05 -11.71 4.18
CA PHE A 166 13.71 -12.64 3.11
C PHE A 166 14.83 -12.70 2.09
N GLU A 167 14.84 -13.78 1.30
CA GLU A 167 15.83 -13.96 0.23
C GLU A 167 15.11 -14.05 -1.11
N LEU A 168 15.62 -13.32 -2.10
CA LEU A 168 15.16 -13.40 -3.48
C LEU A 168 16.38 -13.46 -4.40
N ARG A 169 16.44 -14.51 -5.23
CA ARG A 169 17.55 -14.75 -6.18
C ARG A 169 18.94 -14.69 -5.52
N GLY A 170 19.09 -15.26 -4.32
CA GLY A 170 20.36 -15.31 -3.60
C GLY A 170 20.78 -13.99 -2.94
N GLN A 171 19.90 -12.98 -2.92
CA GLN A 171 20.12 -11.73 -2.19
C GLN A 171 19.13 -11.60 -1.04
N ARG A 172 19.64 -11.11 0.09
CA ARG A 172 18.85 -10.91 1.30
C ARG A 172 18.31 -9.49 1.34
N PHE A 173 17.05 -9.38 1.70
CA PHE A 173 16.31 -8.13 1.85
C PHE A 173 15.72 -8.08 3.25
N ARG A 174 15.52 -6.87 3.76
CA ARG A 174 14.86 -6.65 5.04
C ARG A 174 13.77 -5.59 4.93
N ASP A 175 12.62 -5.94 5.48
CA ASP A 175 11.51 -5.02 5.70
C ASP A 175 11.23 -4.84 7.19
N TRP A 176 10.49 -3.78 7.51
CA TRP A 176 9.84 -3.61 8.79
C TRP A 176 8.34 -3.86 8.68
N VAL A 177 7.79 -4.60 9.64
CA VAL A 177 6.35 -4.67 9.88
C VAL A 177 5.94 -3.46 10.70
N LEU A 178 5.07 -2.62 10.14
CA LEU A 178 4.42 -1.54 10.87
C LEU A 178 2.93 -1.88 11.05
N GLU A 179 2.39 -1.55 12.23
CA GLU A 179 0.98 -1.77 12.56
C GLU A 179 0.40 -0.50 13.19
N LYS A 180 -0.84 -0.18 12.83
CA LYS A 180 -1.68 0.77 13.56
C LYS A 180 -2.94 0.05 14.02
N LYS A 181 -3.25 0.21 15.30
CA LYS A 181 -4.46 -0.35 15.92
C LYS A 181 -5.51 0.74 16.05
N PHE A 182 -6.76 0.34 15.93
CA PHE A 182 -7.93 1.20 16.12
C PHE A 182 -8.66 0.74 17.38
N ASP A 183 -9.05 1.69 18.23
CA ASP A 183 -9.88 1.40 19.40
C ASP A 183 -11.32 1.14 18.91
N CYS A 184 -11.64 -0.14 18.73
CA CYS A 184 -12.95 -0.58 18.24
C CYS A 184 -13.80 -1.04 19.42
N ASP A 185 -14.34 -0.10 20.21
CA ASP A 185 -15.45 -0.42 21.09
C ASP A 185 -16.68 -0.74 20.22
N GLY A 186 -17.03 -2.03 20.10
CA GLY A 186 -18.35 -2.45 19.60
C GLY A 186 -18.45 -3.27 18.31
N VAL A 187 -17.36 -3.75 17.68
CA VAL A 187 -17.48 -4.54 16.43
C VAL A 187 -17.30 -6.06 16.66
N PRO A 188 -18.29 -6.92 16.30
CA PRO A 188 -18.17 -8.38 16.38
C PRO A 188 -17.23 -8.93 15.31
N GLY A 189 -16.15 -9.58 15.72
CA GLY A 189 -15.21 -10.21 14.78
C GLY A 189 -15.79 -11.47 14.14
N THR A 190 -15.81 -11.53 12.82
CA THR A 190 -16.09 -12.77 12.06
C THR A 190 -14.79 -13.54 11.87
N LYS A 191 -14.81 -14.85 12.14
CA LYS A 191 -13.67 -15.77 11.98
C LYS A 191 -13.68 -16.37 10.57
N TRP A 192 -12.55 -16.27 9.87
CA TRP A 192 -12.23 -17.13 8.73
C TRP A 192 -10.82 -17.73 8.93
N SER A 193 -10.64 -18.97 8.48
CA SER A 193 -9.41 -19.75 8.55
C SER A 193 -8.91 -20.04 7.14
N VAL A 194 -7.65 -19.68 6.83
CA VAL A 194 -6.97 -20.07 5.59
C VAL A 194 -5.48 -20.33 5.85
N GLU A 195 -4.97 -21.37 5.19
CA GLU A 195 -3.63 -21.96 5.32
C GLU A 195 -2.49 -21.12 4.70
N PRO A 196 -1.21 -21.40 5.02
CA PRO A 196 -0.12 -20.46 4.80
C PRO A 196 0.59 -20.67 3.45
N GLU A 197 0.14 -19.94 2.42
CA GLU A 197 0.89 -19.75 1.16
C GLU A 197 1.44 -18.31 0.99
N TRP A 198 1.36 -17.52 2.07
CA TRP A 198 1.47 -16.05 2.15
C TRP A 198 2.77 -15.40 1.65
N ILE A 199 3.85 -16.16 1.43
CA ILE A 199 5.10 -15.61 0.89
C ILE A 199 4.97 -15.23 -0.59
N LEU A 200 4.01 -15.82 -1.31
CA LEU A 200 3.84 -15.58 -2.74
C LEU A 200 2.98 -14.33 -3.05
N ASP A 201 2.06 -13.90 -2.19
CA ASP A 201 1.17 -12.77 -2.51
C ASP A 201 1.79 -11.38 -2.26
N VAL A 202 2.83 -11.30 -1.43
CA VAL A 202 3.50 -10.04 -1.05
C VAL A 202 4.75 -9.80 -1.89
N TYR A 203 5.40 -10.86 -2.38
CA TYR A 203 6.67 -10.79 -3.11
C TYR A 203 6.76 -11.64 -4.38
N ALA A 204 5.74 -12.44 -4.75
CA ALA A 204 5.89 -13.24 -5.96
C ALA A 204 5.64 -12.43 -7.24
N PRO A 205 6.57 -12.56 -8.19
CA PRO A 205 6.28 -12.39 -9.57
C PRO A 205 5.33 -13.52 -10.02
N TRP A 206 4.38 -13.24 -10.88
CA TRP A 206 4.01 -14.22 -11.92
C TRP A 206 5.22 -14.88 -12.58
#